data_AF-A0A4Y7U3Y1-F1
#
_entry.id   AF-A0A4Y7U3Y1-F1
#
_cell.length_a   1.000
_cell.length_b   1.000
_cell.length_c   1.000
_cell.angle_alpha   90.00
_cell.angle_beta   90.00
_cell.angle_gamma   90.00
#
_symmetry.space_group_name_H-M   'P 1'
#
loop_
_entity.id
_entity.type
_entity.pdbx_description
1 polymer ?
#
loop_
_entity_poly.entity_id
_entity_poly.type
_entity_poly.pdbx_seq_one_letter_code
_entity_poly.pdbx_strand_id
1 'polypeptide(L)'
;EKETRANGGTLVNPNTQDTRFELTKMDPTLYSQVSNLKDDEVSQPLLNTDDKGKKTYKLITVTNRIDDHVADYAKDYTKIKELALKEKQINAIAKWFDTKIKDTYIKIIGEYRDCSFANNWLKK
;
A
#
# COMPACT_ATOMS: atom_id res chain seq x y z
N GLU A 1 0.64 -5.19 25.48
CA GLU A 1 1.44 -4.64 24.38
C GLU A 1 1.70 -3.17 24.65
N LYS A 2 2.94 -2.66 24.54
CA LYS A 2 3.25 -1.26 24.90
C LYS A 2 2.86 -0.30 23.78
N GLU A 3 3.06 -0.71 22.54
CA GLU A 3 2.82 0.11 21.34
C GLU A 3 1.32 0.38 21.10
N THR A 4 0.47 -0.62 21.28
CA THR A 4 -0.98 -0.49 21.01
C THR A 4 -1.80 -0.12 22.26
N ARG A 5 -1.15 0.12 23.41
CA ARG A 5 -1.83 0.41 24.69
C ARG A 5 -2.74 1.63 24.59
N ALA A 6 -2.29 2.69 23.93
CA ALA A 6 -3.04 3.94 23.80
C ALA A 6 -4.29 3.79 22.90
N ASN A 7 -4.28 2.81 21.98
CA ASN A 7 -5.34 2.59 20.99
C ASN A 7 -6.16 1.33 21.28
N GLY A 8 -6.14 0.84 22.53
CA GLY A 8 -6.94 -0.30 22.97
C GLY A 8 -6.57 -1.64 22.32
N GLY A 9 -5.35 -1.78 21.77
CA GLY A 9 -4.94 -2.98 21.04
C GLY A 9 -5.17 -2.92 19.53
N THR A 10 -5.74 -1.82 19.01
CA THR A 10 -5.99 -1.65 17.57
C THR A 10 -4.68 -1.58 16.79
N LEU A 11 -4.57 -2.39 15.73
CA LEU A 11 -3.44 -2.35 14.82
C LEU A 11 -3.58 -1.16 13.87
N VAL A 12 -2.47 -0.48 13.63
CA VAL A 12 -2.37 0.63 12.67
C VAL A 12 -1.45 0.18 11.55
N ASN A 13 -1.88 0.37 10.31
CA ASN A 13 -1.07 0.07 9.14
C ASN A 13 0.12 1.05 9.09
N PRO A 14 1.37 0.58 9.14
CA PRO A 14 2.53 1.46 9.19
C PRO A 14 2.71 2.29 7.91
N ASN A 15 2.15 1.84 6.79
CA ASN A 15 2.28 2.52 5.49
C ASN A 15 1.24 3.63 5.28
N THR A 16 0.02 3.44 5.79
CA THR A 16 -1.10 4.37 5.57
C THR A 16 -1.54 5.11 6.82
N GLN A 17 -1.08 4.69 8.00
CA GLN A 17 -1.57 5.13 9.31
C GLN A 17 -3.07 4.89 9.55
N ASP A 18 -3.70 4.10 8.68
CA ASP A 18 -5.11 3.71 8.82
C ASP A 18 -5.23 2.50 9.76
N THR A 19 -6.38 2.36 10.40
CA THR A 19 -6.76 1.18 11.19
C THR A 19 -7.34 0.06 10.32
N ARG A 20 -7.73 0.39 9.08
CA ARG A 20 -8.17 -0.59 8.08
C ARG A 20 -7.00 -1.15 7.30
N PHE A 21 -7.02 -2.45 7.07
CA PHE A 21 -6.05 -3.15 6.24
C PHE A 21 -6.72 -3.65 4.96
N GLU A 22 -6.15 -3.30 3.81
CA GLU A 22 -6.51 -3.92 2.53
C GLU A 22 -5.94 -5.35 2.51
N LEU A 23 -6.79 -6.37 2.31
CA LEU A 23 -6.39 -7.78 2.31
C LEU A 23 -5.24 -8.06 1.35
N THR A 24 -5.24 -7.43 0.17
CA THR A 24 -4.21 -7.59 -0.88
C THR A 24 -2.85 -6.97 -0.53
N LYS A 25 -2.79 -6.11 0.49
CA LYS A 25 -1.57 -5.43 0.95
C LYS A 25 -1.18 -5.80 2.38
N MET A 26 -1.83 -6.82 2.93
CA MET A 26 -1.53 -7.32 4.27
C MET A 26 -0.27 -8.19 4.24
N ASP A 27 0.49 -8.19 5.34
CA ASP A 27 1.58 -9.15 5.52
C ASP A 27 1.05 -10.59 5.40
N PRO A 28 1.70 -11.49 4.63
CA PRO A 28 1.21 -12.85 4.40
C PRO A 28 1.01 -13.65 5.69
N THR A 29 1.86 -13.45 6.70
CA THR A 29 1.75 -14.13 7.99
C THR A 29 0.49 -13.67 8.70
N LEU A 30 0.28 -12.35 8.78
CA LEU A 30 -0.90 -11.77 9.39
C LEU A 30 -2.18 -12.20 8.63
N TYR A 31 -2.14 -12.16 7.29
CA TYR A 31 -3.26 -12.60 6.45
C TYR A 31 -3.65 -14.05 6.75
N SER A 32 -2.68 -14.98 6.82
CA SER A 32 -2.97 -16.38 7.12
C SER A 32 -3.59 -16.60 8.51
N GLN A 33 -3.29 -15.73 9.46
CA GLN A 33 -3.80 -15.80 10.83
C GLN A 33 -5.23 -15.28 10.96
N VAL A 34 -5.64 -14.33 10.10
CA VAL A 34 -6.95 -13.65 10.19
C VAL A 34 -7.93 -14.05 9.08
N SER A 35 -7.47 -14.70 8.01
CA SER A 35 -8.31 -15.05 6.87
C SER A 35 -9.48 -15.96 7.24
N ASN A 36 -9.24 -16.91 8.14
CA ASN A 36 -10.24 -17.89 8.60
C ASN A 36 -10.99 -17.47 9.86
N LEU A 37 -10.62 -16.35 10.50
CA LEU A 37 -11.34 -15.85 11.67
C LEU A 37 -12.65 -15.19 11.24
N LYS A 38 -13.75 -15.59 11.88
CA LYS A 38 -15.03 -14.89 11.77
C LYS A 38 -14.94 -13.54 12.48
N ASP A 39 -15.87 -12.67 12.13
CA ASP A 39 -16.00 -11.38 12.80
C ASP A 39 -16.27 -11.59 14.30
N ASP A 40 -15.60 -10.80 15.13
CA ASP A 40 -15.58 -10.89 16.59
C ASP A 40 -15.03 -12.21 17.18
N GLU A 41 -14.50 -13.12 16.35
CA GLU A 41 -13.85 -14.34 16.82
C GLU A 41 -12.43 -14.05 17.33
N VAL A 42 -12.10 -14.59 18.51
CA VAL A 42 -10.76 -14.50 19.09
C VAL A 42 -9.90 -15.65 18.57
N SER A 43 -8.74 -15.33 18.02
CA SER A 43 -7.79 -16.34 17.53
C SER A 43 -7.28 -17.26 18.64
N GLN A 44 -6.71 -18.40 18.26
CA GLN A 44 -5.84 -19.14 19.17
C GLN A 44 -4.61 -18.30 19.55
N PRO A 45 -3.91 -18.59 20.67
CA PRO A 45 -2.67 -17.91 21.02
C PRO A 45 -1.61 -18.08 19.94
N LEU A 46 -1.19 -16.98 19.33
CA LEU A 46 -0.19 -16.96 18.27
C LEU A 46 1.16 -16.57 18.84
N LEU A 47 2.20 -17.36 18.54
CA LEU A 47 3.57 -17.00 18.89
C LEU A 47 4.07 -15.91 17.93
N ASN A 48 4.50 -14.79 18.50
CA ASN A 48 5.09 -13.68 17.80
C ASN A 48 6.54 -13.51 18.25
N THR A 49 7.46 -13.40 17.30
CA THR A 49 8.86 -13.05 17.59
C THR A 49 9.08 -11.64 17.07
N ASP A 50 9.53 -10.72 17.92
CA ASP A 50 9.90 -9.37 17.48
C ASP A 50 11.26 -9.38 16.75
N ASP A 51 11.61 -8.26 16.11
CA ASP A 51 12.87 -8.11 15.38
C ASP A 51 14.12 -8.26 16.27
N LYS A 52 13.94 -8.20 17.60
CA LYS A 52 14.99 -8.39 18.61
C LYS A 52 15.03 -9.81 19.17
N GLY A 53 14.25 -10.74 18.61
CA GLY A 53 14.20 -12.14 18.99
C GLY A 53 13.35 -12.45 20.23
N LYS A 54 12.65 -11.46 20.80
CA LYS A 54 11.78 -11.65 21.96
C LYS A 54 10.49 -12.33 21.51
N LYS A 55 10.18 -13.44 22.18
CA LYS A 55 8.95 -14.20 21.97
C LYS A 55 7.83 -13.64 22.84
N THR A 56 6.69 -13.35 22.24
CA THR A 56 5.44 -12.94 22.89
C THR A 56 4.29 -13.76 22.32
N TYR A 57 3.21 -13.90 23.09
CA TYR A 57 1.96 -14.46 22.57
C TYR A 57 0.99 -13.31 22.26
N LYS A 58 0.26 -13.44 21.16
CA LYS A 58 -0.76 -12.48 20.72
C LYS A 58 -2.08 -13.21 20.48
N LEU A 59 -3.18 -12.50 20.74
CA LEU A 59 -4.53 -12.87 20.31
C LEU A 59 -4.97 -11.80 19.31
N ILE A 60 -5.63 -12.23 18.25
CA ILE A 60 -6.10 -11.36 17.18
C ILE A 60 -7.61 -11.56 17.02
N THR A 61 -8.32 -10.45 16.80
CA THR A 61 -9.76 -10.44 16.53
C THR A 61 -10.02 -9.54 15.33
N VAL A 62 -10.88 -10.01 14.42
CA VAL A 62 -11.35 -9.21 13.28
C VAL A 62 -12.59 -8.45 13.74
N THR A 63 -12.47 -7.13 13.92
CA THR A 63 -13.57 -6.29 14.43
C THR A 63 -14.59 -5.92 13.35
N ASN A 64 -14.16 -5.87 12.08
CA ASN A 64 -15.03 -5.56 10.96
C ASN A 64 -14.39 -6.09 9.67
N ARG A 65 -15.16 -6.86 8.90
CA ARG A 65 -14.80 -7.28 7.56
C ARG A 65 -15.70 -6.60 6.54
N ILE A 66 -15.07 -5.96 5.55
CA ILE A 66 -15.76 -5.39 4.40
C ILE A 66 -15.44 -6.29 3.21
N ASP A 67 -16.47 -6.97 2.71
CA ASP A 67 -16.34 -7.89 1.58
C ASP A 67 -16.06 -7.15 0.26
N ASP A 68 -15.49 -7.90 -0.67
CA ASP A 68 -15.29 -7.45 -2.03
C ASP A 68 -16.64 -7.11 -2.66
N HIS A 69 -16.70 -5.95 -3.32
CA HIS A 69 -17.88 -5.48 -4.02
C HIS A 69 -17.46 -4.70 -5.25
N VAL A 70 -18.41 -4.56 -6.18
CA VAL A 70 -18.23 -3.66 -7.31
C VAL A 70 -18.18 -2.24 -6.77
N ALA A 71 -17.16 -1.48 -7.15
CA ALA A 71 -16.95 -0.12 -6.68
C ALA A 71 -18.20 0.73 -6.90
N ASP A 72 -18.65 1.38 -5.82
CA ASP A 72 -19.84 2.21 -5.81
C ASP A 72 -19.47 3.65 -5.47
N TYR A 73 -19.91 4.61 -6.30
CA TYR A 73 -19.55 6.01 -6.09
C TYR A 73 -20.06 6.58 -4.77
N ALA A 74 -21.19 6.10 -4.24
CA ALA A 74 -21.74 6.62 -2.99
C ALA A 74 -20.96 6.10 -1.76
N LYS A 75 -20.46 4.87 -1.83
CA LYS A 75 -19.69 4.23 -0.73
C LYS A 75 -18.18 4.48 -0.81
N ASP A 76 -17.63 4.51 -2.01
CA ASP A 76 -16.18 4.49 -2.27
C ASP A 76 -15.63 5.81 -2.80
N TYR A 77 -16.42 6.89 -2.74
CA TYR A 77 -16.05 8.20 -3.29
C TYR A 77 -14.62 8.63 -2.94
N THR A 78 -14.21 8.49 -1.68
CA THR A 78 -12.87 8.88 -1.22
C THR A 78 -11.79 8.10 -1.95
N LYS A 79 -11.94 6.78 -2.08
CA LYS A 79 -10.97 5.92 -2.75
C LYS A 79 -10.89 6.22 -4.24
N ILE A 80 -12.05 6.36 -4.89
CA ILE A 80 -12.13 6.69 -6.32
C ILE A 80 -11.50 8.06 -6.58
N LYS A 81 -11.78 9.06 -5.73
CA LYS A 81 -11.19 10.39 -5.82
C LYS A 81 -9.66 10.34 -5.70
N GLU A 82 -9.13 9.57 -4.75
CA GLU A 82 -7.68 9.41 -4.58
C GLU A 82 -7.02 8.77 -5.80
N LEU A 83 -7.62 7.71 -6.35
CA LEU A 83 -7.13 7.05 -7.56
C LEU A 83 -7.13 7.99 -8.76
N ALA A 84 -8.24 8.71 -8.98
CA ALA A 84 -8.35 9.69 -10.05
C ALA A 84 -7.37 10.86 -9.87
N LEU A 85 -7.14 11.32 -8.64
CA LEU A 85 -6.14 12.35 -8.34
C LEU A 85 -4.73 11.86 -8.68
N LYS A 86 -4.39 10.63 -8.27
CA LYS A 86 -3.09 10.03 -8.56
C LYS A 86 -2.86 9.89 -10.07
N GLU A 87 -3.87 9.45 -10.83
CA GLU A 87 -3.80 9.39 -12.28
C GLU A 87 -3.55 10.77 -12.90
N LYS A 88 -4.28 11.80 -12.45
CA LYS A 88 -4.06 13.19 -12.91
C LYS A 88 -2.66 13.70 -12.60
N GLN A 89 -2.12 13.39 -11.42
CA GLN A 89 -0.75 13.75 -11.05
C GLN A 89 0.27 13.08 -11.95
N ILE A 90 0.12 11.77 -12.22
CA ILE A 90 0.99 11.03 -13.14
C ILE A 90 0.95 11.66 -14.53
N ASN A 91 -0.24 11.98 -15.04
CA ASN A 91 -0.42 12.62 -16.35
C ASN A 91 0.20 14.03 -16.40
N ALA A 92 0.08 14.81 -15.33
CA ALA A 92 0.70 16.13 -15.24
C ALA A 92 2.23 16.04 -15.23
N ILE A 93 2.78 15.08 -14.48
CA ILE A 93 4.22 14.81 -14.43
C ILE A 93 4.74 14.34 -15.79
N ALA A 94 4.02 13.45 -16.48
CA ALA A 94 4.39 12.98 -17.82
C ALA A 94 4.49 14.13 -18.83
N LYS A 95 3.47 15.01 -18.86
CA LYS A 95 3.48 16.22 -19.72
C LYS A 95 4.65 17.16 -19.37
N TRP A 96 4.94 17.30 -18.08
CA TRP A 96 6.08 18.08 -17.62
C TRP A 96 7.41 17.48 -18.08
N PHE A 97 7.58 16.15 -17.99
CA PHE A 97 8.76 15.45 -18.52
C PHE A 97 8.92 15.69 -20.02
N ASP A 98 7.87 15.55 -20.83
CA ASP A 98 7.94 15.78 -22.28
C ASP A 98 8.45 17.18 -22.64
N THR A 99 8.06 18.19 -21.85
CA THR A 99 8.49 19.57 -22.05
C THR A 99 9.95 19.73 -21.59
N LYS A 100 10.27 19.29 -20.37
CA LYS A 100 11.61 19.47 -19.80
C LYS A 100 12.69 18.70 -20.53
N ILE A 101 12.38 17.51 -21.04
CA ILE A 101 13.32 16.74 -21.84
C ILE A 101 13.68 17.53 -23.11
N LYS A 102 12.72 18.15 -23.80
CA LYS A 102 12.99 18.98 -24.99
C LYS A 102 13.90 20.16 -24.67
N ASP A 103 13.61 20.89 -23.59
CA ASP A 103 14.31 22.12 -23.22
C ASP A 103 15.72 21.87 -22.63
N THR A 104 16.01 20.67 -22.12
CA THR A 104 17.26 20.39 -21.38
C THR A 104 18.28 19.67 -22.24
N TYR A 105 19.54 20.11 -22.28
CA TYR A 105 20.59 19.34 -22.94
C TYR A 105 20.85 18.01 -22.22
N ILE A 106 20.64 16.89 -22.91
CA ILE A 106 20.80 15.53 -22.39
C ILE A 106 21.71 14.76 -23.35
N LYS A 107 22.79 14.16 -22.83
CA LYS A 107 23.73 13.33 -23.59
C LYS A 107 23.71 11.91 -23.07
N ILE A 108 23.23 10.97 -23.90
CA ILE A 108 23.27 9.53 -23.62
C ILE A 108 24.51 8.92 -24.28
N ILE A 109 25.32 8.20 -23.49
CA ILE A 109 26.51 7.48 -23.93
C ILE A 109 26.09 6.35 -24.88
N GLY A 110 26.88 6.11 -25.93
CA GLY A 110 26.52 5.27 -27.08
C GLY A 110 25.89 3.92 -26.73
N GLU A 111 26.49 3.19 -25.79
CA GLU A 111 26.04 1.85 -25.35
C GLU A 111 24.62 1.83 -24.76
N TYR A 112 24.15 2.97 -24.22
CA TYR A 112 22.81 3.08 -23.62
C TYR A 112 21.77 3.66 -24.58
N ARG A 113 22.13 3.98 -25.83
CA ARG A 113 21.19 4.55 -26.81
C ARG A 113 20.19 3.54 -27.36
N ASP A 114 20.49 2.26 -27.24
CA ASP A 114 19.62 1.17 -27.70
C ASP A 114 18.70 0.64 -26.58
N CYS A 115 18.79 1.19 -25.37
CA CYS A 115 17.91 0.82 -24.27
C CYS A 115 16.47 1.31 -24.50
N SER A 116 15.50 0.51 -24.08
CA SER A 116 14.09 0.93 -24.02
C SER A 116 13.87 1.83 -22.80
N PHE A 117 13.50 3.08 -23.04
CA PHE A 117 13.21 4.04 -21.99
C PHE A 117 11.72 4.29 -21.84
N ALA A 118 11.27 4.56 -20.61
CA ALA A 118 9.89 4.97 -20.34
C ALA A 118 9.57 6.38 -20.86
N ASN A 119 10.58 7.27 -20.94
CA ASN A 119 10.46 8.62 -21.48
C ASN A 119 11.39 8.79 -22.70
N ASN A 120 11.07 9.71 -23.62
CA ASN A 120 11.84 9.96 -24.84
C ASN A 120 13.14 10.76 -24.58
N TRP A 121 14.08 10.19 -23.83
CA TRP A 121 15.36 10.85 -23.52
C TRP A 121 16.27 11.07 -24.74
N LEU A 122 16.08 10.29 -25.80
CA LEU A 122 16.86 10.38 -27.04
C LEU A 122 16.42 11.55 -27.92
N LYS A 123 15.29 12.20 -27.62
CA LYS A 123 14.70 13.31 -28.39
C LYS A 123 14.58 13.02 -29.90
N LYS A 124 14.31 11.76 -30.24
CA LYS A 124 13.97 11.37 -31.61
C LYS A 124 12.50 11.65 -31.89
#